data_AF-A0AAW9K9J9-F1
#
_entry.id   AF-A0AAW9K9J9-F1
#
_cell.length_a   1.000
_cell.length_b   1.000
_cell.length_c   1.000
_cell.angle_alpha   90.00
_cell.angle_beta   90.00
_cell.angle_gamma   90.00
#
_symmetry.space_group_name_H-M   'P 1'
#
loop_
_entity.id
_entity.type
_entity.pdbx_description
1 polymer ?
#
loop_
_entity_poly.entity_id
_entity_poly.type
_entity_poly.pdbx_seq_one_letter_code
_entity_poly.pdbx_strand_id
1 'polypeptide(L)' 'MKIFKYRAMKADGTKIEGKFEGSSKEEVINMIASSGYYPLKIEEVVESKYIEFKFLDRITTKDLAILCRQFY' A
#
# COMPACT_ATOMS: atom_id res chain seq x y z
N MET A 1 11.79 -8.46 -6.00
CA MET A 1 10.80 -8.05 -7.02
C MET A 1 9.55 -7.62 -6.30
N LYS A 2 8.91 -6.54 -6.74
CA LYS A 2 7.69 -6.02 -6.11
C LYS A 2 6.51 -6.27 -7.04
N ILE A 3 5.39 -6.69 -6.47
CA ILE A 3 4.16 -6.92 -7.24
C ILE A 3 3.39 -5.61 -7.24
N PHE A 4 3.12 -5.07 -8.42
CA PHE A 4 2.30 -3.89 -8.63
C PHE A 4 0.95 -4.31 -9.20
N LYS A 5 -0.13 -3.97 -8.51
CA LYS A 5 -1.46 -4.00 -9.12
C LYS A 5 -1.62 -2.74 -9.95
N TYR A 6 -1.89 -2.90 -11.23
CA TYR A 6 -2.14 -1.80 -12.13
C TYR A 6 -3.54 -1.88 -12.70
N ARG A 7 -4.15 -0.71 -12.88
CA ARG A 7 -5.38 -0.51 -13.62
C ARG A 7 -5.06 0.42 -14.76
N ALA A 8 -5.23 -0.04 -15.98
CA ALA A 8 -4.99 0.74 -17.19
C ALA A 8 -6.23 0.74 -18.09
N MET A 9 -6.32 1.71 -18.98
CA MET A 9 -7.44 1.87 -19.91
C MET A 9 -6.91 1.88 -21.33
N LYS A 10 -7.50 1.07 -22.21
CA LYS A 10 -7.26 1.18 -23.65
C LYS A 10 -7.90 2.46 -24.20
N ALA A 11 -7.40 2.93 -25.33
CA ALA A 11 -8.06 3.95 -26.14
C ALA A 11 -9.51 3.57 -26.52
N ASP A 12 -9.80 2.26 -26.62
CA ASP A 12 -11.12 1.68 -26.87
C ASP A 12 -12.10 1.78 -25.67
N GLY A 13 -11.65 2.31 -24.52
CA GLY A 13 -12.47 2.42 -23.31
C GLY A 13 -12.43 1.21 -22.39
N THR A 14 -11.81 0.10 -22.82
CA THR A 14 -11.69 -1.12 -22.01
C THR A 14 -10.72 -0.91 -20.85
N LYS A 15 -11.21 -1.09 -19.64
CA LYS A 15 -10.41 -1.08 -18.40
C LYS A 15 -9.80 -2.46 -18.19
N ILE A 16 -8.48 -2.52 -18.07
CA ILE A 16 -7.73 -3.73 -17.72
C ILE A 16 -7.20 -3.59 -16.30
N GLU A 17 -7.33 -4.66 -15.52
CA GLU A 17 -6.79 -4.77 -14.17
C GLU A 17 -5.87 -5.98 -14.15
N GLY A 18 -4.62 -5.76 -13.73
CA GLY A 18 -3.58 -6.78 -13.79
C GLY A 18 -2.62 -6.67 -12.62
N LYS A 19 -1.80 -7.70 -12.47
CA LYS A 19 -0.63 -7.71 -11.58
C LYS A 19 0.60 -7.75 -12.46
N PHE A 20 1.58 -6.90 -12.17
CA PHE A 20 2.85 -6.86 -12.85
C PHE A 20 3.98 -6.88 -11.82
N GLU A 21 4.96 -7.74 -12.03
CA GLU A 21 6.18 -7.74 -11.21
C GLU A 21 7.21 -6.81 -11.84
N GLY A 22 7.59 -5.78 -11.10
CA GLY A 22 8.56 -4.78 -11.55
C GLY A 22 9.53 -4.39 -10.44
N SER A 23 10.56 -3.64 -10.83
CA SER A 23 11.50 -3.07 -9.86
C SER A 23 10.97 -1.77 -9.23
N SER A 24 10.27 -0.95 -10.02
CA SER A 24 9.75 0.36 -9.60
C SER A 24 8.44 0.73 -10.32
N LYS A 25 7.63 1.59 -9.69
CA LYS A 25 6.38 2.13 -10.30
C LYS A 25 6.62 2.75 -11.67
N GLU A 26 7.70 3.51 -11.85
CA GLU A 26 8.04 4.17 -13.12
C GLU A 26 8.28 3.17 -14.26
N GLU A 27 8.88 2.02 -13.96
CA GLU A 27 9.11 0.94 -14.92
C GLU A 27 7.78 0.34 -15.38
N VAL A 28 6.85 0.12 -14.44
CA VAL A 28 5.49 -0.35 -14.72
C VAL A 28 4.69 0.68 -15.52
N ILE A 29 4.82 1.98 -15.20
CA ILE A 29 4.20 3.08 -15.95
C ILE A 29 4.70 3.10 -17.39
N ASN A 30 6.03 3.05 -17.58
CA ASN A 30 6.64 3.07 -18.91
C ASN A 30 6.26 1.85 -19.73
N MET A 31 6.12 0.67 -19.12
CA MET A 31 5.67 -0.54 -19.82
C MET A 31 4.22 -0.42 -20.30
N ILE A 32 3.33 0.09 -19.44
CA ILE A 32 1.91 0.30 -19.76
C ILE A 32 1.76 1.37 -20.85
N ALA A 33 2.49 2.49 -20.72
CA ALA A 33 2.50 3.58 -21.69
C ALA A 33 3.08 3.15 -23.04
N SER A 34 4.18 2.40 -23.05
CA SER A 34 4.78 1.84 -24.28
C SER A 34 3.84 0.86 -24.99
N SER A 35 2.96 0.22 -24.23
CA SER A 35 1.94 -0.69 -24.76
C SER A 35 0.69 0.05 -25.28
N GLY A 36 0.66 1.39 -25.20
CA GLY A 36 -0.46 2.24 -25.66
C GLY A 36 -1.66 2.27 -24.71
N TYR A 37 -1.47 1.85 -23.46
CA TYR A 37 -2.52 1.89 -22.43
C TYR A 37 -2.30 3.09 -21.51
N TYR A 38 -3.38 3.67 -21.01
CA TYR A 38 -3.34 4.75 -20.05
C TYR A 38 -3.35 4.20 -18.62
N PRO A 39 -2.29 4.36 -17.82
CA PRO A 39 -2.29 3.96 -16.42
C PRO A 39 -3.24 4.87 -15.62
N LEU A 40 -4.31 4.31 -15.08
CA LEU A 40 -5.25 5.02 -14.21
C LEU A 40 -4.82 4.96 -12.74
N LYS A 41 -4.37 3.77 -12.30
CA LYS A 41 -4.01 3.53 -10.91
C LYS A 41 -2.95 2.45 -10.81
N ILE A 42 -1.89 2.72 -10.05
CA ILE A 42 -0.81 1.76 -9.78
C ILE A 42 -0.60 1.72 -8.28
N GLU A 43 -0.97 0.59 -7.68
CA GLU A 43 -0.78 0.29 -6.27
C GLU A 43 0.32 -0.75 -6.13
N GLU A 44 1.36 -0.40 -5.38
CA GLU A 44 2.36 -1.39 -4.96
C GLU A 44 1.66 -2.31 -3.95
N VAL A 45 1.62 -3.61 -4.25
CA VAL A 45 1.23 -4.61 -3.26
C VAL A 45 2.41 -4.77 -2.33
N VAL A 46 2.55 -3.80 -1.42
CA VAL A 46 3.34 -4.00 -0.22
C VAL A 46 2.50 -4.95 0.60
N GLU A 47 2.96 -6.19 0.77
CA GLU A 47 2.55 -7.01 1.89
C GLU A 47 3.05 -6.30 3.16
N SER A 48 2.37 -5.20 3.51
CA SER A 48 2.47 -4.59 4.81
C SER A 48 2.09 -5.70 5.76
N LYS A 49 3.10 -6.30 6.41
CA LYS A 49 2.88 -7.18 7.56
C LYS A 49 1.74 -6.56 8.35
N TYR A 50 0.68 -7.31 8.56
CA TYR A 50 -0.34 -6.96 9.55
C TYR A 50 0.42 -6.76 10.87
N ILE A 51 0.77 -5.52 11.20
CA ILE A 51 1.32 -5.19 12.50
C ILE A 51 0.11 -5.20 13.41
N GLU A 52 -0.24 -6.40 13.91
CA GLU A 52 -1.13 -6.51 15.04
C GLU A 52 -0.42 -5.82 16.22
N PHE A 53 -0.78 -4.56 16.47
CA PHE A 53 -0.34 -3.81 17.65
C PHE A 53 -0.97 -4.40 18.91
N LYS A 54 -0.59 -5.65 19.28
CA LYS A 54 -0.94 -6.28 20.57
C LYS A 54 -0.31 -5.57 21.77
N PHE A 55 0.46 -4.51 21.55
CA PHE A 55 1.11 -3.72 22.58
C PHE A 55 0.18 -2.74 23.31
N LEU A 56 -0.96 -2.36 22.71
CA LEU A 56 -1.90 -1.42 23.33
C LEU A 56 -2.91 -2.09 24.27
N ASP A 57 -3.06 -3.42 24.19
CA ASP A 57 -4.06 -4.16 24.97
C ASP A 57 -3.68 -4.26 26.47
N ARG A 58 -2.41 -3.98 26.81
CA ARG A 58 -1.86 -4.23 28.14
C ARG A 58 -1.70 -3.00 29.03
N ILE A 59 -2.06 -1.80 28.55
CA ILE A 59 -2.05 -0.61 29.39
C ILE A 59 -3.39 -0.50 30.10
N THR A 60 -3.42 -0.97 31.34
CA THR A 60 -4.57 -0.77 32.22
C THR A 60 -4.70 0.73 32.54
N THR A 61 -5.93 1.24 32.68
CA THR A 61 -6.18 2.63 33.11
C THR A 61 -5.47 3.01 34.42
N LYS A 62 -5.13 2.00 35.24
CA LYS A 62 -4.30 2.13 36.45
C LYS A 62 -2.85 2.56 36.14
N ASP A 63 -2.21 1.96 35.15
CA ASP A 63 -0.85 2.33 34.74
C ASP A 63 -0.81 3.76 34.18
N LEU A 64 -1.83 4.15 33.41
CA LEU A 64 -1.96 5.52 32.92
C LEU A 64 -2.10 6.54 34.07
N ALA A 65 -2.91 6.22 35.09
CA ALA A 65 -3.10 7.08 36.26
C ALA A 65 -1.80 7.22 37.10
N ILE A 66 -1.00 6.16 37.19
CA ILE A 66 0.30 6.20 37.88
C ILE A 66 1.30 7.09 37.11
N LEU A 67 1.33 7.01 35.78
CA LEU A 67 2.16 7.88 34.95
C LEU A 67 1.79 9.35 35.11
N CYS A 68 0.50 9.69 35.14
CA CYS A 68 0.04 11.07 35.36
C CYS A 68 0.45 11.61 36.74
N ARG A 69 0.60 10.74 37.75
CA ARG A 69 1.02 11.15 39.10
C ARG A 69 2.53 11.44 39.21
N GLN A 70 3.36 10.90 38.31
CA GLN A 70 4.81 11.15 38.29
C GLN A 70 5.17 12.54 37.76
N PHE A 71 4.22 13.27 37.17
CA PHE A 71 4.40 14.64 36.68
C PHE A 71 4.02 15.72 37.72
N TYR A 72 3.87 15.35 39.00
CA TYR A 72 3.74 16.27 40.14
C TYR A 72 5.04 16.37 40.91
#